data_AF-A0A0X3V122-F1
#
_entry.id   AF-A0A0X3V122-F1
#
_cell.length_a   1.000
_cell.length_b   1.000
_cell.length_c   1.000
_cell.angle_alpha   90.00
_cell.angle_beta   90.00
_cell.angle_gamma   90.00
#
_symmetry.space_group_name_H-M   'P 1'
#
loop_
_entity.id
_entity.type
_entity.pdbx_description
1 polymer ?
#
loop_
_entity_poly.entity_id
_entity_poly.type
_entity_poly.pdbx_seq_one_letter_code
_entity_poly.pdbx_strand_id
1 'polypeptide(L)'
;MQAESAAEIVRASLALAFPTATDEGLTRAAEVVLRWGSEGVGEQLEPDLAERMLYDLMEVAQQDPQEFMAARAPRPDGTRVEPAASRAWSQTSATRDELPYVPRPPAGPRRRRFGGGRGFVSD
;
A
#
# COMPACT_ATOMS: atom_id res chain seq x y z
N MET A 1 3.74 -1.00 -20.26
CA MET A 1 3.05 -1.74 -19.17
C MET A 1 3.67 -1.52 -17.78
N GLN A 2 4.99 -1.66 -17.54
CA GLN A 2 5.53 -1.49 -16.17
C GLN A 2 5.56 -0.03 -15.66
N ALA A 3 5.92 0.94 -16.51
CA ALA A 3 6.00 2.36 -16.10
C ALA A 3 4.63 2.99 -15.79
N GLU A 4 3.61 2.64 -16.58
CA GLU A 4 2.21 3.06 -16.38
C GLU A 4 1.70 2.57 -15.02
N SER A 5 2.03 1.33 -14.65
CA SER A 5 1.71 0.76 -13.34
C SER A 5 2.43 1.46 -12.19
N ALA A 6 3.69 1.86 -12.36
CA ALA A 6 4.44 2.58 -11.33
C ALA A 6 3.89 3.99 -11.08
N ALA A 7 3.56 4.73 -12.14
CA ALA A 7 2.95 6.05 -12.04
C ALA A 7 1.59 6.00 -11.33
N GLU A 8 0.75 5.01 -11.64
CA GLU A 8 -0.53 4.83 -10.98
C GLU A 8 -0.39 4.49 -9.48
N ILE A 9 0.56 3.64 -9.11
CA ILE A 9 0.84 3.31 -7.70
C ILE A 9 1.28 4.56 -6.95
N VAL A 10 2.21 5.33 -7.52
CA VAL A 10 2.70 6.57 -6.90
C VAL A 10 1.57 7.57 -6.78
N ARG A 11 0.77 7.77 -7.84
CA ARG A 11 -0.39 8.68 -7.82
C ARG A 11 -1.40 8.29 -6.75
N ALA A 12 -1.74 7.01 -6.64
CA ALA A 12 -2.65 6.51 -5.61
C ALA A 12 -2.08 6.72 -4.20
N SER A 13 -0.77 6.53 -4.02
CA SER A 13 -0.10 6.78 -2.74
C SER A 13 -0.11 8.27 -2.37
N LEU A 14 0.15 9.14 -3.34
CA LEU A 14 0.11 10.59 -3.18
C LEU A 14 -1.30 11.10 -2.88
N ALA A 15 -2.35 10.52 -3.48
CA ALA A 15 -3.73 10.87 -3.18
C ALA A 15 -4.10 10.60 -1.71
N LEU A 16 -3.50 9.56 -1.09
CA LEU A 16 -3.67 9.28 0.34
C LEU A 16 -2.93 10.29 1.23
N ALA A 17 -1.76 10.76 0.78
CA ALA A 17 -0.92 11.69 1.53
C ALA A 17 -1.36 13.16 1.39
N PHE A 18 -1.92 13.51 0.23
CA PHE A 18 -2.29 14.87 -0.17
C PHE A 18 -3.78 14.92 -0.55
N PRO A 19 -4.67 14.90 0.46
CA PRO A 19 -6.11 14.76 0.23
C PRO A 19 -6.76 15.93 -0.49
N THR A 20 -6.08 17.08 -0.58
CA THR A 20 -6.59 18.26 -1.32
C THR A 20 -5.82 18.56 -2.60
N ALA A 21 -4.86 17.72 -2.96
CA ALA A 21 -4.21 17.82 -4.25
C ALA A 21 -5.20 17.58 -5.40
N THR A 22 -4.98 18.28 -6.50
CA THR A 22 -5.75 18.08 -7.74
C THR A 22 -5.26 16.84 -8.49
N ASP A 23 -6.11 16.20 -9.30
CA ASP A 23 -5.70 15.05 -10.13
C ASP A 23 -4.49 15.35 -11.04
N GLU A 24 -4.44 16.57 -11.58
CA GLU A 24 -3.31 17.06 -12.38
C GLU A 24 -2.05 17.21 -11.51
N GLY A 25 -2.19 17.80 -10.32
CA GLY A 25 -1.10 17.93 -9.35
C GLY A 25 -0.55 16.58 -8.91
N LEU A 26 -1.42 15.61 -8.64
CA LEU A 26 -1.03 14.23 -8.30
C LEU A 26 -0.29 13.53 -9.44
N THR A 27 -0.71 13.77 -10.68
CA THR A 27 -0.03 13.23 -11.87
C THR A 27 1.37 13.84 -12.01
N ARG A 28 1.49 15.17 -11.92
CA ARG A 28 2.79 15.85 -11.98
C ARG A 28 3.71 15.45 -10.83
N ALA A 29 3.19 15.32 -9.61
CA ALA A 29 3.95 14.88 -8.46
C ALA A 29 4.44 13.44 -8.62
N ALA A 30 3.62 12.55 -9.20
CA ALA A 30 4.04 11.19 -9.49
C ALA A 30 5.20 11.13 -10.50
N GLU A 31 5.19 11.96 -11.54
CA GLU A 31 6.29 12.09 -12.49
C GLU A 31 7.58 12.57 -11.82
N VAL A 32 7.50 13.53 -10.90
CA VAL A 32 8.64 14.03 -10.12
C VAL A 32 9.25 12.92 -9.26
N VAL A 33 8.41 12.15 -8.54
CA VAL A 33 8.87 11.00 -7.74
C VAL A 33 9.56 9.96 -8.60
N LEU A 34 8.99 9.63 -9.77
CA LEU A 34 9.60 8.67 -10.69
C LEU A 34 10.94 9.17 -11.25
N ARG A 35 11.04 10.47 -11.54
CA ARG A 35 12.31 11.09 -11.97
C ARG A 35 13.38 10.95 -10.88
N TRP A 36 13.09 11.35 -9.66
CA TRP A 36 14.00 11.19 -8.53
C TRP A 36 14.39 9.73 -8.28
N GLY A 37 13.45 8.80 -8.43
CA GLY A 37 13.70 7.37 -8.37
C GLY A 37 14.69 6.90 -9.45
N SER A 38 14.56 7.40 -10.68
CA SER A 38 15.49 7.09 -11.77
C SER A 38 16.88 7.72 -11.62
N GLU A 39 16.96 8.84 -10.90
CA GLU A 39 18.19 9.56 -10.59
C GLU A 39 18.89 8.99 -9.34
N GLY A 40 18.27 8.04 -8.62
CA GLY A 40 18.84 7.44 -7.42
C GLY A 40 18.80 8.35 -6.19
N VAL A 41 18.02 9.43 -6.21
CA VAL A 41 17.94 10.42 -5.11
C VAL A 41 17.51 9.77 -3.78
N GLY A 42 16.73 8.69 -3.85
CA GLY A 42 16.24 7.95 -2.69
C GLY A 42 17.24 7.00 -2.01
N GLU A 43 18.43 6.80 -2.57
CA GLU A 43 19.40 5.83 -2.01
C GLU A 43 20.02 6.30 -0.69
N GLN A 44 20.12 7.61 -0.47
CA GLN A 44 20.64 8.23 0.75
C GLN A 44 19.79 9.47 1.10
N LEU A 45 18.59 9.21 1.63
CA LEU A 45 17.62 10.26 1.95
C LEU A 45 17.91 10.86 3.33
N GLU A 46 18.77 11.88 3.36
CA GLU A 46 19.02 12.67 4.58
C GLU A 46 17.77 13.48 4.98
N PRO A 47 17.53 13.74 6.28
CA PRO A 47 16.32 14.42 6.76
C PRO A 47 16.04 15.76 6.07
N ASP A 48 17.07 16.59 5.89
CA ASP A 48 16.94 17.92 5.26
C ASP A 48 16.56 17.82 3.78
N LEU A 49 17.07 16.79 3.08
CA LEU A 49 16.73 16.53 1.69
C LEU A 49 15.30 16.01 1.59
N ALA A 50 14.90 15.09 2.47
CA ALA A 50 13.56 14.55 2.54
C ALA A 50 12.52 15.65 2.79
N GLU A 51 12.82 16.61 3.66
CA GLU A 51 11.95 17.76 3.95
C GLU A 51 11.78 18.67 2.72
N ARG A 52 12.87 18.99 2.02
CA ARG A 52 12.80 19.77 0.77
C ARG A 52 11.99 19.05 -0.31
N MET A 53 12.24 17.76 -0.50
CA MET A 53 11.48 16.94 -1.46
C MET A 53 9.99 16.91 -1.11
N LEU A 54 9.64 16.85 0.18
CA LEU A 54 8.24 16.94 0.61
C LEU A 54 7.63 18.29 0.23
N TYR A 55 8.33 19.40 0.44
CA TYR A 55 7.86 20.72 0.04
C TYR A 55 7.66 20.84 -1.48
N ASP A 56 8.62 20.35 -2.27
CA ASP A 56 8.51 20.31 -3.73
C ASP A 56 7.27 19.52 -4.17
N LEU A 57 7.01 18.37 -3.52
CA LEU A 57 5.83 17.57 -3.82
C LEU A 57 4.52 18.27 -3.43
N MET A 58 4.48 18.96 -2.29
CA MET A 58 3.30 19.73 -1.88
C MET A 58 3.00 20.86 -2.87
N GLU A 59 4.04 21.57 -3.32
CA GLU A 59 3.92 22.64 -4.31
C GLU A 59 3.41 22.11 -5.65
N VAL A 60 4.04 21.05 -6.17
CA VAL A 60 3.66 20.44 -7.46
C VAL A 60 2.25 19.84 -7.41
N ALA A 61 1.90 19.18 -6.30
CA ALA A 61 0.57 18.60 -6.08
C ALA A 61 -0.51 19.67 -5.85
N GLN A 62 -0.13 20.93 -5.63
CA GLN A 62 -1.01 22.01 -5.19
C GLN A 62 -1.77 21.65 -3.90
N GLN A 63 -1.09 20.94 -3.01
CA GLN A 63 -1.64 20.55 -1.71
C GLN A 63 -1.77 21.80 -0.83
N ASP A 64 -2.90 21.97 -0.15
CA ASP A 64 -3.05 23.02 0.85
C ASP A 64 -2.05 22.79 2.00
N PRO A 65 -1.10 23.72 2.25
CA PRO A 65 -0.10 23.54 3.30
C PRO A 65 -0.68 23.56 4.71
N GLN A 66 -1.74 24.34 4.97
CA GLN A 66 -2.37 24.38 6.28
C GLN A 66 -3.08 23.07 6.58
N GLU A 67 -3.81 22.54 5.61
CA GLU A 67 -4.50 21.26 5.79
C GLU A 67 -3.53 20.10 5.95
N PHE A 68 -2.45 20.09 5.19
CA PHE A 68 -1.39 19.09 5.33
C PHE A 68 -0.75 19.14 6.73
N MET A 69 -0.41 20.33 7.22
CA MET A 69 0.16 20.49 8.56
C MET A 69 -0.83 20.15 9.66
N ALA A 70 -2.12 20.46 9.48
CA ALA A 70 -3.18 20.07 10.42
C ALA A 70 -3.36 18.55 10.49
N ALA A 71 -3.23 17.85 9.37
CA ALA A 71 -3.26 16.38 9.32
C ALA A 71 -2.01 15.74 9.98
N ARG A 72 -0.85 16.43 9.91
CA ARG A 72 0.41 15.99 10.53
C ARG A 72 0.46 16.29 12.03
N ALA A 73 -0.25 17.31 12.50
CA ALA A 73 -0.28 17.68 13.90
C ALA A 73 -0.79 16.50 14.76
N PRO A 74 -0.10 16.12 15.84
CA PRO A 74 -0.66 15.19 16.81
C PRO A 74 -2.01 15.73 17.27
N ARG A 75 -3.09 14.96 17.11
CA ARG A 75 -4.39 15.39 17.62
C ARG A 75 -4.25 15.67 19.12
N PRO A 76 -4.73 16.83 19.62
CA PRO A 76 -4.62 17.20 21.03
C PRO A 76 -5.40 16.24 21.92
N ASP A 77 -6.46 15.61 21.38
CA ASP A 77 -6.98 14.36 21.91
C ASP A 77 -5.97 13.27 21.59
N GLY A 78 -5.03 13.09 22.51
CA GLY A 78 -4.22 11.89 22.61
C GLY A 78 -5.11 10.67 22.81
N THR A 79 -5.79 10.24 21.75
CA THR A 79 -6.19 8.85 21.61
C THR A 79 -4.86 8.12 21.57
N ARG A 80 -4.36 7.77 22.75
CA ARG A 80 -3.49 6.63 22.91
C ARG A 80 -4.26 5.54 22.20
N VAL A 81 -3.83 5.23 20.98
CA VAL A 81 -4.32 4.07 20.27
C VAL A 81 -3.77 2.94 21.11
N GLU A 82 -4.56 2.51 22.09
CA GLU A 82 -4.28 1.28 22.82
C GLU A 82 -4.05 0.23 21.73
N PRO A 83 -2.85 -0.39 21.67
CA PRO A 83 -2.57 -1.37 20.65
C PRO A 83 -3.72 -2.39 20.70
N ALA A 84 -4.44 -2.54 19.58
CA ALA A 84 -5.56 -3.45 19.51
C ALA A 84 -5.11 -4.80 20.08
N ALA A 85 -5.84 -5.31 21.09
CA ALA A 85 -5.50 -6.56 21.77
C ALA A 85 -5.35 -7.74 20.80
N SER A 86 -5.94 -7.62 19.62
CA SER A 86 -5.67 -8.44 18.45
C SER A 86 -5.34 -7.53 17.25
N ARG A 87 -4.13 -7.71 16.69
CA ARG A 87 -3.84 -7.22 15.34
C ARG A 87 -4.77 -7.95 14.38
N ALA A 88 -5.55 -7.21 13.60
CA ALA A 88 -6.42 -7.80 12.59
C ALA A 88 -5.65 -8.64 11.57
N TRP A 89 -4.35 -8.41 11.37
CA TRP A 89 -3.49 -9.27 10.55
C TRP A 89 -2.38 -9.94 11.38
N SER A 90 -2.38 -11.28 11.29
CA SER A 90 -1.50 -12.27 11.94
C SER A 90 -1.62 -12.41 13.47
N GLN A 91 -2.14 -13.59 13.84
CA GLN A 91 -2.35 -14.17 15.17
C GLN A 91 -1.35 -13.74 16.26
N THR A 92 -1.88 -13.43 17.45
CA THR A 92 -1.10 -13.33 18.69
C THR A 92 -1.36 -14.54 19.58
N SER A 93 -0.41 -14.83 20.47
CA SER A 93 -0.44 -15.94 21.45
C SER A 93 -1.64 -15.95 22.40
N ALA A 94 -2.42 -14.87 22.47
CA ALA A 94 -3.70 -14.80 23.19
C ALA A 94 -4.85 -15.52 22.47
N THR A 95 -4.74 -15.77 21.15
CA THR A 95 -5.72 -16.56 20.39
C THR A 95 -5.53 -18.08 20.57
N ARG A 96 -4.53 -18.50 21.35
CA ARG A 96 -4.08 -19.89 21.42
C ARG A 96 -4.98 -20.79 22.29
N ASP A 97 -5.70 -20.22 23.26
CA ASP A 97 -6.33 -21.01 24.32
C ASP A 97 -7.87 -20.99 24.34
N GLU A 98 -8.55 -20.15 23.56
CA GLU A 98 -10.03 -20.02 23.66
C GLU A 98 -10.83 -20.37 22.39
N LEU A 99 -10.18 -20.64 21.26
CA LEU A 99 -10.90 -21.08 20.07
C LEU A 99 -10.83 -22.60 19.93
N PRO A 100 -11.97 -23.32 19.88
CA PRO A 100 -11.94 -24.75 19.60
C PRO A 100 -11.28 -24.97 18.24
N TYR A 101 -10.28 -25.85 18.23
CA TYR A 101 -9.60 -26.25 17.01
C TYR A 101 -10.63 -26.74 15.99
N VAL A 102 -10.84 -25.97 14.92
CA VAL A 102 -11.56 -26.44 13.73
C VAL A 102 -10.51 -27.04 12.80
N PRO A 103 -10.49 -28.37 12.61
CA PRO A 103 -9.56 -28.98 11.68
C PRO A 103 -9.74 -28.36 10.31
N ARG A 104 -8.63 -27.92 9.70
CA ARG A 104 -8.63 -27.57 8.29
C ARG A 104 -9.21 -28.78 7.54
N PRO A 105 -10.28 -28.62 6.74
CA PRO A 105 -10.80 -29.70 5.94
C PRO A 105 -9.63 -30.33 5.17
N PRO A 106 -9.47 -31.66 5.19
CA PRO A 106 -8.38 -32.29 4.48
C PRO A 106 -8.40 -31.77 3.05
N ALA A 107 -7.23 -31.36 2.55
CA ALA A 107 -7.09 -30.93 1.17
C ALA A 107 -7.55 -32.10 0.30
N GLY A 108 -8.80 -32.06 -0.14
CA GLY A 108 -9.37 -33.06 -1.01
C GLY A 108 -8.46 -33.19 -2.23
N PRO A 109 -8.29 -34.41 -2.78
CA PRO A 109 -7.38 -34.64 -3.88
C PRO A 109 -7.64 -33.61 -4.97
N ARG A 110 -6.59 -32.85 -5.32
CA ARG A 110 -6.60 -31.85 -6.39
C ARG A 110 -7.30 -32.46 -7.59
N ARG A 111 -8.51 -31.97 -7.93
CA ARG A 111 -9.19 -32.32 -9.18
C ARG A 111 -8.24 -31.98 -10.32
N ARG A 112 -7.56 -32.99 -10.89
CA ARG A 112 -6.90 -32.86 -12.18
C ARG A 112 -7.97 -32.50 -13.20
N ARG A 113 -7.92 -31.27 -13.70
CA ARG A 113 -8.79 -30.79 -14.78
C ARG A 113 -7.91 -30.44 -15.99
N PHE A 114 -7.69 -31.46 -16.81
CA PHE A 114 -7.43 -31.42 -18.26
C PHE A 114 -7.89 -32.82 -18.71
N GLY A 115 -8.80 -33.04 -19.65
CA GLY A 115 -9.24 -32.22 -20.76
C GLY A 115 -9.21 -33.12 -22.00
N GLY A 116 -10.35 -33.76 -22.30
CA GLY A 116 -10.77 -34.24 -23.63
C GLY A 116 -9.91 -35.24 -24.41
N GLY A 117 -10.50 -36.37 -24.80
CA GLY A 117 -10.02 -37.10 -25.98
C GLY A 117 -10.39 -38.58 -26.01
N ARG A 118 -11.32 -38.94 -26.89
CA ARG A 118 -11.81 -40.29 -27.22
C ARG A 118 -10.69 -41.30 -27.51
N GLY A 119 -10.98 -42.56 -27.19
CA GLY A 119 -10.38 -43.72 -27.85
C GLY A 119 -10.89 -45.04 -27.28
N PHE A 120 -11.94 -45.58 -27.90
CA PHE A 120 -12.32 -47.00 -27.86
C PHE A 120 -11.11 -47.91 -28.16
N VAL A 121 -11.10 -49.13 -27.60
CA VAL A 121 -11.22 -50.42 -28.33
C VAL A 121 -11.21 -51.58 -27.31
N SER A 122 -12.15 -52.51 -27.50
CA SER A 122 -12.26 -53.81 -26.85
C SER A 122 -11.26 -54.82 -27.45
N ASP A 123 -10.70 -55.69 -26.61
CA ASP A 123 -10.87 -57.16 -26.64
C ASP A 123 -10.36 -57.74 -25.30
#